data_AF-A0A5R9E4T7-F1
#
_entry.id   AF-A0A5R9E4T7-F1
#
_cell.length_a   1.000
_cell.length_b   1.000
_cell.length_c   1.000
_cell.angle_alpha   90.00
_cell.angle_beta   90.00
_cell.angle_gamma   90.00
#
_symmetry.space_group_name_H-M   'P 1'
#
loop_
_entity.id
_entity.type
_entity.pdbx_description
1 polymer ?
#
loop_
_entity_poly.entity_id
_entity_poly.type
_entity_poly.pdbx_seq_one_letter_code
_entity_poly.pdbx_strand_id
1 'polypeptide(L)'
;MMRGANTLLQELQKYPDAGGAGTSAEAFAKAYKKIGNRWLEVLGKSVVSIGGVAVGFTETANAYTKADAAAHPKPGQAPEQRPLPTVIDKDPRFASVPDIKWGDDDGGDDLIRGAMEGIPEIVRDVLQPVAKHVFRVGKVADVHPFPQQHYLNSHCHSWMNASVVPSNTAAELTMIIATITNHQKADWENAMRTFCSALWGGTAWGQTRHGVQWAHTTGPYGAQAATGSQPVMTVLNTVAIKISDCLREYAEAAVELNHDVFEELKRAMKEAATSILDDLEKAKDKPSLKSIAGAVTSVASGIGGATGLLLKFDVNTVLKLDKAKLNRIVDKYTGIVDGLTTRMEALKDVLDEAHRSAPKFEAGVARAHGFGARSLEDFKSTSQTWLKIDSVTGKYTLDLAANEYMADGHTLDKHVGKTDEQLAQRLRDQQANGPTQAWPFGKPKPSASSAFPNYQRAQELTQHNLNENAAVIEAWIKGPPPPGEGDVKDLKGTAPNGEVSGRSVSKQPTDLKDPLSGYKTGGIRAEAQDVKGIDTRIKYDSSRNPPFTVMTSMPSK
;
A
#
# COMPACT_ATOMS: atom_id res chain seq x y z
N MET A 1 6.90 -9.24 7.66
CA MET A 1 5.92 -8.14 7.43
C MET A 1 5.23 -7.65 8.70
N MET A 2 4.36 -8.43 9.37
CA MET A 2 3.60 -7.94 10.55
C MET A 2 4.44 -7.32 11.67
N ARG A 3 5.54 -7.99 12.06
CA ARG A 3 6.47 -7.45 13.06
C ARG A 3 7.04 -6.10 12.62
N GLY A 4 7.42 -5.98 11.35
CA GLY A 4 7.96 -4.73 10.80
C GLY A 4 6.98 -3.56 10.86
N ALA A 5 5.70 -3.80 10.57
CA ALA A 5 4.66 -2.75 10.71
C ALA A 5 4.42 -2.36 12.18
N ASN A 6 4.41 -3.33 13.10
CA ASN A 6 4.28 -3.05 14.52
C ASN A 6 5.51 -2.31 15.08
N THR A 7 6.72 -2.70 14.66
CA THR A 7 7.96 -2.00 15.01
C THR A 7 7.93 -0.57 14.48
N LEU A 8 7.53 -0.36 13.23
CA LEU A 8 7.33 1.00 12.70
C LEU A 8 6.42 1.80 13.63
N LEU A 9 5.21 1.32 13.91
CA LEU A 9 4.26 2.02 14.77
C LEU A 9 4.81 2.31 16.18
N GLN A 10 5.51 1.37 16.78
CA GLN A 10 6.17 1.56 18.08
C GLN A 10 7.24 2.66 18.03
N GLU A 11 8.06 2.69 16.99
CA GLU A 11 9.08 3.73 16.82
C GLU A 11 8.46 5.10 16.56
N LEU A 12 7.43 5.20 15.71
CA LEU A 12 6.73 6.46 15.46
C LEU A 12 6.05 6.99 16.73
N GLN A 13 5.55 6.11 17.61
CA GLN A 13 4.89 6.51 18.87
C GLN A 13 5.84 7.13 19.90
N LYS A 14 7.15 6.95 19.77
CA LYS A 14 8.12 7.56 20.70
C LYS A 14 8.20 9.07 20.58
N TYR A 15 7.84 9.62 19.41
CA TYR A 15 8.00 11.04 19.11
C TYR A 15 6.73 11.62 18.45
N PRO A 16 5.56 11.59 19.13
CA PRO A 16 4.31 12.05 18.54
C PRO A 16 4.30 13.56 18.26
N ASP A 17 5.20 14.31 18.89
CA ASP A 17 5.19 15.76 18.94
C ASP A 17 6.25 16.39 18.00
N ALA A 18 6.35 15.88 16.78
CA ALA A 18 7.44 16.22 15.86
C ALA A 18 7.15 17.42 14.95
N GLY A 19 5.88 17.70 14.64
CA GLY A 19 5.51 18.51 13.47
C GLY A 19 5.47 20.02 13.67
N GLY A 20 5.54 20.52 14.91
CA GLY A 20 5.43 21.96 15.19
C GLY A 20 4.02 22.52 14.97
N ALA A 21 3.87 23.84 15.15
CA ALA A 21 2.60 24.54 15.02
C ALA A 21 2.39 25.19 13.63
N GLY A 22 1.14 25.55 13.34
CA GLY A 22 0.76 26.33 12.16
C GLY A 22 0.05 25.53 11.07
N THR A 23 -0.66 26.24 10.20
CA THR A 23 -1.56 25.64 9.18
C THR A 23 -0.84 24.68 8.23
N SER A 24 0.36 25.04 7.77
CA SER A 24 1.16 24.18 6.86
C SER A 24 1.61 22.89 7.55
N ALA A 25 2.07 23.00 8.81
CA ALA A 25 2.47 21.84 9.62
C ALA A 25 1.28 20.90 9.87
N GLU A 26 0.11 21.45 10.22
CA GLU A 26 -1.12 20.68 10.40
C GLU A 26 -1.57 19.97 9.11
N ALA A 27 -1.47 20.66 7.97
CA ALA A 27 -1.82 20.08 6.67
C ALA A 27 -0.90 18.90 6.33
N PHE A 28 0.41 19.06 6.53
CA PHE A 28 1.38 17.98 6.36
C PHE A 28 1.09 16.80 7.29
N ALA A 29 0.84 17.05 8.58
CA ALA A 29 0.56 16.01 9.57
C ALA A 29 -0.69 15.18 9.19
N LYS A 30 -1.76 15.84 8.73
CA LYS A 30 -2.98 15.18 8.22
C LYS A 30 -2.68 14.32 7.00
N ALA A 31 -1.92 14.83 6.04
CA ALA A 31 -1.51 14.09 4.85
C ALA A 31 -0.64 12.88 5.22
N TYR A 32 0.37 13.07 6.06
CA TYR A 32 1.26 12.03 6.56
C TYR A 32 0.49 10.88 7.22
N LYS A 33 -0.41 11.18 8.16
CA LYS A 33 -1.22 10.17 8.85
C LYS A 33 -2.13 9.42 7.88
N LYS A 34 -2.80 10.13 6.98
CA LYS A 34 -3.68 9.53 5.95
C LYS A 34 -2.92 8.56 5.05
N ILE A 35 -1.76 8.97 4.54
CA ILE A 35 -0.94 8.17 3.63
C ILE A 35 -0.28 7.00 4.36
N GLY A 36 0.25 7.24 5.57
CA GLY A 36 0.83 6.18 6.39
C GLY A 36 -0.18 5.10 6.79
N ASN A 37 -1.41 5.49 7.15
CA ASN A 37 -2.48 4.53 7.41
C ASN A 37 -2.85 3.72 6.17
N ARG A 38 -2.94 4.38 5.00
CA ARG A 38 -3.19 3.69 3.74
C ARG A 38 -2.07 2.70 3.38
N TRP A 39 -0.82 3.04 3.69
CA TRP A 39 0.32 2.13 3.55
C TRP A 39 0.17 0.88 4.45
N LEU A 40 -0.26 1.05 5.70
CA LEU A 40 -0.53 -0.06 6.63
C LEU A 40 -1.69 -0.95 6.14
N GLU A 41 -2.75 -0.36 5.58
CA GLU A 41 -3.85 -1.12 4.96
C GLU A 41 -3.36 -1.99 3.80
N VAL A 42 -2.55 -1.42 2.90
CA VAL A 42 -1.95 -2.16 1.78
C VAL A 42 -1.04 -3.29 2.29
N LEU A 43 -0.21 -3.01 3.29
CA LEU A 43 0.64 -4.03 3.91
C LEU A 43 -0.22 -5.15 4.51
N GLY A 44 -1.27 -4.80 5.25
CA GLY A 44 -2.20 -5.74 5.85
C GLY A 44 -2.86 -6.65 4.82
N LYS A 45 -3.40 -6.09 3.73
CA LYS A 45 -4.00 -6.90 2.66
C LYS A 45 -3.00 -7.82 1.98
N SER A 46 -1.76 -7.37 1.80
CA SER A 46 -0.75 -8.15 1.08
C SER A 46 -0.32 -9.42 1.82
N VAL A 47 -0.47 -9.49 3.15
CA VAL A 47 -0.11 -10.71 3.91
C VAL A 47 -1.19 -11.79 3.86
N VAL A 48 -2.46 -11.43 3.59
CA VAL A 48 -3.60 -12.35 3.66
C VAL A 48 -3.53 -13.44 2.58
N SER A 49 -3.16 -13.07 1.36
CA SER A 49 -2.94 -14.01 0.25
C SER A 49 -1.89 -15.08 0.58
N ILE A 50 -0.82 -14.68 1.30
CA ILE A 50 0.26 -15.61 1.71
C ILE A 50 -0.26 -16.63 2.72
N GLY A 51 -1.17 -16.23 3.61
CA GLY A 51 -1.89 -17.16 4.48
C GLY A 51 -2.67 -18.20 3.68
N GLY A 52 -3.39 -17.76 2.64
CA GLY A 52 -4.13 -18.63 1.74
C GLY A 52 -3.22 -19.63 1.01
N VAL A 53 -2.06 -19.17 0.55
CA VAL A 53 -1.07 -20.05 -0.10
C VAL A 53 -0.57 -21.13 0.83
N ALA A 54 -0.21 -20.79 2.06
CA ALA A 54 0.29 -21.75 3.03
C ALA A 54 -0.76 -22.83 3.36
N VAL A 55 -2.03 -22.43 3.46
CA VAL A 55 -3.16 -23.37 3.61
C VAL A 55 -3.31 -24.24 2.36
N GLY A 56 -3.39 -23.66 1.17
CA GLY A 56 -3.58 -24.42 -0.07
C GLY A 56 -2.47 -25.44 -0.35
N PHE A 57 -1.21 -25.10 -0.08
CA PHE A 57 -0.10 -26.08 -0.18
C PHE A 57 -0.20 -27.20 0.84
N THR A 58 -0.59 -26.90 2.09
CA THR A 58 -0.78 -27.92 3.12
C THR A 58 -1.93 -28.85 2.77
N GLU A 59 -3.04 -28.31 2.26
CA GLU A 59 -4.18 -29.08 1.79
C GLU A 59 -3.82 -29.97 0.60
N THR A 60 -3.08 -29.44 -0.37
CA THR A 60 -2.60 -30.20 -1.54
C THR A 60 -1.71 -31.36 -1.11
N ALA A 61 -0.74 -31.11 -0.21
CA ALA A 61 0.15 -32.15 0.31
C ALA A 61 -0.63 -33.23 1.08
N ASN A 62 -1.59 -32.82 1.93
CA ASN A 62 -2.44 -33.74 2.69
C ASN A 62 -3.36 -34.58 1.79
N ALA A 63 -3.84 -34.01 0.68
CA ALA A 63 -4.62 -34.73 -0.32
C ALA A 63 -3.75 -35.77 -1.05
N TYR A 64 -2.52 -35.41 -1.39
CA TYR A 64 -1.55 -36.34 -1.99
C TYR A 64 -1.21 -37.51 -1.07
N THR A 65 -0.91 -37.27 0.21
CA THR A 65 -0.59 -38.35 1.15
C THR A 65 -1.77 -39.29 1.39
N LYS A 66 -3.01 -38.78 1.34
CA LYS A 66 -4.22 -39.62 1.34
C LYS A 66 -4.34 -40.46 0.07
N ALA A 67 -4.12 -39.86 -1.09
CA ALA A 67 -4.19 -40.56 -2.37
C ALA A 67 -3.14 -41.66 -2.47
N ASP A 68 -1.90 -41.39 -2.04
CA ASP A 68 -0.83 -42.37 -2.01
C ASP A 68 -1.13 -43.53 -1.05
N ALA A 69 -1.60 -43.23 0.17
CA ALA A 69 -2.01 -44.27 1.12
C ALA A 69 -3.18 -45.13 0.62
N ALA A 70 -4.10 -44.54 -0.15
CA ALA A 70 -5.21 -45.28 -0.78
C ALA A 70 -4.74 -46.17 -1.94
N ALA A 71 -3.75 -45.72 -2.72
CA ALA A 71 -3.15 -46.49 -3.80
C ALA A 71 -2.20 -47.59 -3.29
N HIS A 72 -1.53 -47.36 -2.16
CA HIS A 72 -0.53 -48.23 -1.55
C HIS A 72 -0.86 -48.52 -0.07
N PRO A 73 -1.97 -49.22 0.22
CA PRO A 73 -2.43 -49.42 1.60
C PRO A 73 -1.44 -50.25 2.41
N LYS A 74 -0.96 -49.70 3.53
CA LYS A 74 -0.13 -50.40 4.52
C LYS A 74 -0.98 -50.68 5.77
N PRO A 75 -1.11 -51.96 6.20
CA PRO A 75 -1.90 -52.32 7.38
C PRO A 75 -1.47 -51.52 8.62
N GLY A 76 -2.43 -50.89 9.29
CA GLY A 76 -2.20 -50.15 10.54
C GLY A 76 -1.54 -48.77 10.40
N GLN A 77 -1.18 -48.33 9.18
CA GLN A 77 -0.57 -47.02 8.96
C GLN A 77 -1.58 -46.05 8.35
N ALA A 78 -1.96 -45.03 9.12
CA ALA A 78 -2.76 -43.92 8.62
C ALA A 78 -1.92 -43.00 7.71
N PRO A 79 -2.52 -42.34 6.70
CA PRO A 79 -1.82 -41.33 5.91
C PRO A 79 -1.28 -40.22 6.83
N GLU A 80 -0.03 -39.79 6.60
CA GLU A 80 0.51 -38.62 7.29
C GLU A 80 -0.33 -37.39 6.93
N GLN A 81 -0.77 -36.66 7.95
CA GLN A 81 -1.53 -35.42 7.80
C GLN A 81 -0.87 -34.34 8.65
N ARG A 82 -0.65 -33.19 8.04
CA ARG A 82 -0.18 -32.01 8.77
C ARG A 82 -1.37 -31.12 9.12
N PRO A 83 -1.44 -30.57 10.34
CA PRO A 83 -2.45 -29.57 10.65
C PRO A 83 -2.27 -28.36 9.75
N LEU A 84 -3.37 -27.68 9.43
CA LEU A 84 -3.30 -26.42 8.69
C LEU A 84 -2.47 -25.41 9.50
N PRO A 85 -1.59 -24.64 8.83
CA PRO A 85 -0.78 -23.65 9.52
C PRO A 85 -1.68 -22.56 10.12
N THR A 86 -1.29 -22.04 11.28
CA THR A 86 -1.89 -20.81 11.79
C THR A 86 -1.46 -19.64 10.91
N VAL A 87 -2.42 -19.00 10.25
CA VAL A 87 -2.16 -17.96 9.26
C VAL A 87 -3.01 -16.73 9.52
N ILE A 88 -2.68 -15.66 8.82
CA ILE A 88 -3.51 -14.47 8.73
C ILE A 88 -4.45 -14.67 7.55
N ASP A 89 -5.73 -14.86 7.84
CA ASP A 89 -6.81 -15.11 6.88
C ASP A 89 -7.71 -13.90 6.66
N LYS A 90 -7.53 -12.85 7.46
CA LYS A 90 -8.25 -11.58 7.40
C LYS A 90 -7.30 -10.40 7.50
N ASP A 91 -7.69 -9.30 6.88
CA ASP A 91 -6.93 -8.05 6.89
C ASP A 91 -6.57 -7.66 8.34
N PRO A 92 -5.27 -7.64 8.69
CA PRO A 92 -4.83 -7.22 10.01
C PRO A 92 -5.23 -5.78 10.28
N ARG A 93 -5.68 -5.52 11.51
CA ARG A 93 -5.95 -4.18 12.00
C ARG A 93 -4.73 -3.67 12.74
N PHE A 94 -4.01 -2.76 12.12
CA PHE A 94 -2.91 -2.05 12.76
C PHE A 94 -3.43 -0.85 13.57
N ALA A 95 -2.65 -0.42 14.56
CA ALA A 95 -2.87 0.89 15.15
C ALA A 95 -2.62 1.99 14.11
N SER A 96 -3.25 3.15 14.28
CA SER A 96 -3.02 4.29 13.39
C SER A 96 -1.58 4.78 13.52
N VAL A 97 -1.01 5.22 12.41
CA VAL A 97 0.16 6.11 12.40
C VAL A 97 -0.14 7.29 13.32
N PRO A 98 0.78 7.64 14.24
CA PRO A 98 0.58 8.77 15.14
C PRO A 98 0.47 10.06 14.33
N ASP A 99 -0.34 10.97 14.86
CA ASP A 99 -0.36 12.34 14.37
C ASP A 99 0.94 13.01 14.80
N ILE A 100 1.72 13.55 13.86
CA ILE A 100 2.96 14.28 14.18
C ILE A 100 2.61 15.72 14.57
N LYS A 101 1.86 15.85 15.66
CA LYS A 101 1.35 17.14 16.15
C LYS A 101 2.45 17.97 16.83
N TRP A 102 2.09 19.15 17.33
CA TRP A 102 2.92 19.89 18.27
C TRP A 102 2.78 19.25 19.68
N GLY A 103 3.87 19.24 20.47
CA GLY A 103 3.87 18.86 21.90
C GLY A 103 4.23 19.98 22.88
N ASP A 104 4.06 19.72 24.17
CA ASP A 104 4.02 20.76 25.21
C ASP A 104 5.33 21.53 25.46
N ASP A 105 6.47 21.10 24.88
CA ASP A 105 7.76 21.77 24.99
C ASP A 105 7.99 22.71 23.80
N ASP A 106 8.07 24.00 24.08
CA ASP A 106 8.18 25.05 23.08
C ASP A 106 9.63 25.45 22.73
N GLY A 107 10.63 24.93 23.45
CA GLY A 107 12.06 25.16 23.19
C GLY A 107 12.51 26.64 23.22
N GLY A 108 11.59 27.56 23.51
CA GLY A 108 11.79 29.00 23.31
C GLY A 108 12.77 29.60 24.31
N ASP A 109 12.76 29.10 25.54
CA ASP A 109 13.63 29.56 26.62
C ASP A 109 15.12 29.24 26.34
N ASP A 110 15.42 28.10 25.71
CA ASP A 110 16.78 27.71 25.33
C ASP A 110 17.32 28.57 24.20
N LEU A 111 16.48 28.86 23.20
CA LEU A 111 16.80 29.73 22.08
C LEU A 111 17.06 31.16 22.57
N ILE A 112 16.21 31.69 23.47
CA ILE A 112 16.40 33.00 24.09
C ILE A 112 17.69 33.05 24.92
N ARG A 113 17.96 32.01 25.72
CA ARG A 113 19.17 31.91 26.54
C ARG A 113 20.43 31.91 25.69
N GLY A 114 20.46 31.14 24.61
CA GLY A 114 21.59 31.11 23.66
C GLY A 114 21.78 32.44 22.92
N ALA A 115 20.69 33.14 22.58
CA ALA A 115 20.77 34.43 21.88
C ALA A 115 21.34 35.55 22.77
N MET A 116 21.25 35.39 24.10
CA MET A 116 21.80 36.31 25.10
C MET A 116 23.22 35.96 25.57
N GLU A 117 23.81 34.88 25.06
CA GLU A 117 25.14 34.46 25.45
C GLU A 117 26.18 35.55 25.09
N GLY A 118 27.00 35.92 26.08
CA GLY A 118 28.02 36.98 25.96
C GLY A 118 27.51 38.41 26.21
N ILE A 119 26.23 38.61 26.53
CA ILE A 119 25.69 39.90 26.98
C ILE A 119 25.93 40.05 28.50
N PRO A 120 26.45 41.20 28.99
CA PRO A 120 26.65 41.44 30.43
C PRO A 120 25.36 41.30 31.24
N GLU A 121 25.45 40.77 32.48
CA GLU A 121 24.31 40.43 33.33
C GLU A 121 23.34 41.62 33.56
N ILE A 122 23.88 42.81 33.85
CA ILE A 122 23.08 44.03 34.03
C ILE A 122 22.25 44.42 32.81
N VAL A 123 22.70 44.09 31.60
CA VAL A 123 21.98 44.35 30.34
C VAL A 123 21.01 43.20 30.03
N ARG A 124 21.41 41.97 30.35
CA ARG A 124 20.58 40.78 30.20
C ARG A 124 19.29 40.88 31.02
N ASP A 125 19.36 41.36 32.27
CA ASP A 125 18.19 41.54 33.15
C ASP A 125 17.14 42.49 32.55
N VAL A 126 17.58 43.46 31.74
CA VAL A 126 16.69 44.40 31.03
C VAL A 126 16.09 43.76 29.77
N LEU A 127 16.87 42.97 29.03
CA LEU A 127 16.43 42.36 27.77
C LEU A 127 15.58 41.10 27.94
N GLN A 128 15.81 40.32 29.00
CA GLN A 128 15.15 39.02 29.23
C GLN A 128 13.61 39.09 29.27
N PRO A 129 12.98 40.06 29.95
CA PRO A 129 11.52 40.17 29.95
C PRO A 129 10.92 40.46 28.57
N VAL A 130 11.61 41.23 27.73
CA VAL A 130 11.16 41.58 26.38
C VAL A 130 11.39 40.44 25.39
N ALA A 131 12.49 39.70 25.55
CA ALA A 131 12.84 38.53 24.74
C ALA A 131 11.78 37.42 24.78
N LYS A 132 11.11 37.23 25.92
CA LYS A 132 10.01 36.26 26.06
C LYS A 132 8.83 36.52 25.14
N HIS A 133 8.71 37.72 24.59
CA HIS A 133 7.66 38.08 23.65
C HIS A 133 8.09 37.99 22.18
N VAL A 134 9.33 37.57 21.91
CA VAL A 134 9.89 37.64 20.55
C VAL A 134 9.22 36.69 19.56
N PHE A 135 8.78 35.52 20.03
CA PHE A 135 8.02 34.57 19.22
C PHE A 135 6.61 35.06 18.89
N ARG A 136 6.16 36.20 19.45
CA ARG A 136 4.89 36.85 19.10
C ARG A 136 5.03 37.87 17.96
N VAL A 137 6.22 38.03 17.39
CA VAL A 137 6.50 39.04 16.36
C VAL A 137 6.29 38.49 14.96
N GLY A 138 5.42 39.14 14.19
CA GLY A 138 5.18 38.79 12.79
C GLY A 138 4.63 37.38 12.64
N LYS A 139 4.97 36.72 11.53
CA LYS A 139 4.52 35.36 11.23
C LYS A 139 5.20 34.27 12.07
N VAL A 140 6.21 34.61 12.87
CA VAL A 140 6.85 33.62 13.78
C VAL A 140 5.83 33.08 14.78
N ALA A 141 4.87 33.91 15.19
CA ALA A 141 3.77 33.52 16.06
C ALA A 141 2.86 32.45 15.45
N ASP A 142 2.79 32.39 14.12
CA ASP A 142 1.91 31.47 13.40
C ASP A 142 2.49 30.05 13.31
N VAL A 143 3.80 29.90 13.53
CA VAL A 143 4.52 28.62 13.38
C VAL A 143 5.28 28.19 14.64
N HIS A 144 5.16 28.94 15.74
CA HIS A 144 5.73 28.59 17.04
C HIS A 144 4.70 27.85 17.92
N PRO A 145 5.06 26.76 18.62
CA PRO A 145 6.40 26.15 18.71
C PRO A 145 6.89 25.54 17.39
N PHE A 146 8.20 25.65 17.15
CA PHE A 146 8.83 25.15 15.93
C PHE A 146 8.87 23.61 15.91
N PRO A 147 8.95 22.97 14.72
CA PRO A 147 9.06 21.53 14.61
C PRO A 147 10.34 20.97 15.24
N GLN A 148 10.27 19.76 15.79
CA GLN A 148 11.39 19.08 16.44
C GLN A 148 12.19 18.27 15.41
N GLN A 149 13.28 18.84 14.88
CA GLN A 149 14.06 18.22 13.79
C GLN A 149 14.58 16.81 14.11
N HIS A 150 14.99 16.55 15.35
CA HIS A 150 15.53 15.24 15.75
C HIS A 150 14.44 14.16 15.75
N TYR A 151 13.21 14.55 16.07
CA TYR A 151 12.05 13.66 16.05
C TYR A 151 11.64 13.37 14.61
N LEU A 152 11.52 14.40 13.76
CA LEU A 152 11.26 14.23 12.32
C LEU A 152 12.32 13.32 11.66
N ASN A 153 13.59 13.50 12.00
CA ASN A 153 14.66 12.64 11.51
C ASN A 153 14.55 11.19 12.04
N SER A 154 14.11 10.99 13.27
CA SER A 154 13.84 9.65 13.82
C SER A 154 12.67 8.96 13.11
N HIS A 155 11.61 9.69 12.78
CA HIS A 155 10.51 9.18 11.94
C HIS A 155 10.99 8.81 10.53
N CYS A 156 11.84 9.65 9.92
CA CYS A 156 12.49 9.35 8.63
C CYS A 156 13.21 7.99 8.67
N HIS A 157 14.11 7.77 9.64
CA HIS A 157 14.80 6.48 9.78
C HIS A 157 13.84 5.31 10.00
N SER A 158 12.77 5.51 10.76
CA SER A 158 11.76 4.48 11.01
C SER A 158 11.05 4.06 9.73
N TRP A 159 10.67 5.00 8.87
CA TRP A 159 10.08 4.72 7.55
C TRP A 159 11.09 4.07 6.59
N MET A 160 12.35 4.50 6.62
CA MET A 160 13.40 3.86 5.84
C MET A 160 13.59 2.39 6.25
N ASN A 161 13.59 2.09 7.55
CA ASN A 161 13.64 0.72 8.07
C ASN A 161 12.39 -0.09 7.68
N ALA A 162 11.21 0.53 7.66
CA ALA A 162 9.99 -0.14 7.20
C ALA A 162 10.03 -0.46 5.70
N SER A 163 10.72 0.35 4.89
CA SER A 163 10.79 0.19 3.44
C SER A 163 11.44 -1.11 2.99
N VAL A 164 12.40 -1.65 3.75
CA VAL A 164 13.13 -2.86 3.37
C VAL A 164 12.34 -4.14 3.67
N VAL A 165 11.37 -4.09 4.59
CA VAL A 165 10.62 -5.27 5.05
C VAL A 165 9.82 -5.95 3.91
N PRO A 166 9.05 -5.23 3.07
CA PRO A 166 8.36 -5.83 1.93
C PRO A 166 9.31 -6.50 0.94
N SER A 167 10.37 -5.80 0.52
CA SER A 167 11.34 -6.30 -0.47
C SER A 167 12.06 -7.56 0.01
N ASN A 168 12.53 -7.57 1.26
CA ASN A 168 13.22 -8.74 1.83
C ASN A 168 12.27 -9.94 1.93
N THR A 169 11.03 -9.73 2.37
CA THR A 169 10.04 -10.82 2.50
C THR A 169 9.73 -11.45 1.13
N ALA A 170 9.56 -10.62 0.10
CA ALA A 170 9.27 -11.10 -1.25
C ALA A 170 10.47 -11.81 -1.89
N ALA A 171 11.69 -11.32 -1.64
CA ALA A 171 12.93 -11.97 -2.08
C ALA A 171 13.13 -13.33 -1.39
N GLU A 172 12.95 -13.41 -0.07
CA GLU A 172 13.06 -14.66 0.70
C GLU A 172 12.07 -15.72 0.20
N LEU A 173 10.80 -15.36 0.00
CA LEU A 173 9.81 -16.29 -0.54
C LEU A 173 10.19 -16.76 -1.95
N THR A 174 10.65 -15.84 -2.80
CA THR A 174 11.11 -16.16 -4.15
C THR A 174 12.28 -17.16 -4.10
N MET A 175 13.24 -16.98 -3.18
CA MET A 175 14.37 -17.91 -3.00
C MET A 175 13.92 -19.28 -2.50
N ILE A 176 13.02 -19.33 -1.52
CA ILE A 176 12.49 -20.61 -0.99
C ILE A 176 11.83 -21.40 -2.10
N ILE A 177 10.92 -20.77 -2.86
CA ILE A 177 10.21 -21.49 -3.92
C ILE A 177 11.18 -21.81 -5.09
N ALA A 178 12.22 -21.01 -5.33
CA ALA A 178 13.26 -21.35 -6.31
C ALA A 178 13.97 -22.69 -5.98
N THR A 179 14.13 -23.05 -4.70
CA THR A 179 14.75 -24.34 -4.32
C THR A 179 13.96 -25.57 -4.76
N ILE A 180 12.64 -25.44 -4.93
CA ILE A 180 11.76 -26.51 -5.42
C ILE A 180 11.47 -26.35 -6.92
N THR A 181 12.10 -25.38 -7.58
CA THR A 181 11.86 -25.08 -8.99
C THR A 181 12.83 -25.86 -9.88
N ASN A 182 12.28 -26.60 -10.84
CA ASN A 182 13.12 -27.24 -11.86
C ASN A 182 13.44 -26.24 -12.99
N HIS A 183 14.58 -25.56 -12.88
CA HIS A 183 15.06 -24.57 -13.87
C HIS A 183 15.39 -25.16 -15.24
N GLN A 184 15.46 -26.49 -15.39
CA GLN A 184 15.65 -27.14 -16.69
C GLN A 184 14.33 -27.37 -17.44
N LYS A 185 13.19 -27.00 -16.83
CA LYS A 185 11.84 -27.16 -17.40
C LYS A 185 11.19 -25.79 -17.55
N ALA A 186 11.14 -25.31 -18.79
CA ALA A 186 10.59 -23.98 -19.12
C ALA A 186 9.17 -23.77 -18.59
N ASP A 187 8.29 -24.76 -18.73
CA ASP A 187 6.89 -24.65 -18.28
C ASP A 187 6.77 -24.57 -16.76
N TRP A 188 7.59 -25.33 -16.04
CA TRP A 188 7.67 -25.25 -14.58
C TRP A 188 8.17 -23.86 -14.16
N GLU A 189 9.28 -23.40 -14.73
CA GLU A 189 9.87 -22.09 -14.42
C GLU A 189 8.87 -20.94 -14.69
N ASN A 190 8.15 -21.00 -15.81
CA ASN A 190 7.14 -20.00 -16.18
C ASN A 190 5.94 -20.00 -15.22
N ALA A 191 5.42 -21.18 -14.86
CA ALA A 191 4.32 -21.29 -13.89
C ALA A 191 4.73 -20.76 -12.52
N MET A 192 5.97 -21.05 -12.11
CA MET A 192 6.56 -20.55 -10.87
C MET A 192 6.68 -19.02 -10.86
N ARG A 193 7.22 -18.42 -11.93
CA ARG A 193 7.29 -16.95 -12.06
C ARG A 193 5.91 -16.31 -12.00
N THR A 194 4.93 -16.92 -12.66
CA THR A 194 3.53 -16.49 -12.66
C THR A 194 2.95 -16.58 -11.26
N PHE A 195 3.13 -17.71 -10.58
CA PHE A 195 2.70 -17.93 -9.21
C PHE A 195 3.26 -16.86 -8.26
N CYS A 196 4.59 -16.70 -8.21
CA CYS A 196 5.26 -15.69 -7.38
C CYS A 196 4.78 -14.26 -7.68
N SER A 197 4.60 -13.93 -8.95
CA SER A 197 4.06 -12.63 -9.34
C SER A 197 2.63 -12.42 -8.84
N ALA A 198 1.80 -13.46 -8.97
CA ALA A 198 0.41 -13.44 -8.56
C ALA A 198 0.23 -13.25 -7.05
N LEU A 199 1.18 -13.72 -6.24
CA LEU A 199 1.19 -13.52 -4.78
C LEU A 199 1.21 -12.04 -4.40
N TRP A 200 1.89 -11.25 -5.21
CA TRP A 200 2.19 -9.84 -4.93
C TRP A 200 1.37 -8.88 -5.80
N GLY A 201 0.23 -9.34 -6.33
CA GLY A 201 -0.73 -8.53 -7.07
C GLY A 201 -0.51 -8.48 -8.59
N GLY A 202 0.46 -9.24 -9.12
CA GLY A 202 0.60 -9.43 -10.56
C GLY A 202 -0.60 -10.17 -11.15
N THR A 203 -1.00 -9.82 -12.37
CA THR A 203 -2.13 -10.47 -13.06
C THR A 203 -1.84 -10.63 -14.56
N ALA A 204 -2.54 -11.57 -15.20
CA ALA A 204 -2.41 -11.81 -16.64
C ALA A 204 -2.93 -10.64 -17.51
N TRP A 205 -3.69 -9.72 -16.93
CA TRP A 205 -4.20 -8.54 -17.63
C TRP A 205 -3.54 -7.24 -17.20
N GLY A 206 -2.71 -7.26 -16.15
CA GLY A 206 -2.12 -6.08 -15.58
C GLY A 206 -1.39 -5.23 -16.61
N GLN A 207 -1.39 -3.91 -16.39
CA GLN A 207 -0.71 -2.93 -17.24
C GLN A 207 0.25 -2.12 -16.38
N THR A 208 1.20 -1.42 -16.99
CA THR A 208 2.04 -0.46 -16.27
C THR A 208 1.18 0.71 -15.79
N ARG A 209 1.15 0.97 -14.48
CA ARG A 209 0.40 2.08 -13.86
C ARG A 209 1.21 2.70 -12.73
N HIS A 210 1.20 4.03 -12.66
CA HIS A 210 1.97 4.79 -11.66
C HIS A 210 3.47 4.41 -11.63
N GLY A 211 4.04 4.05 -12.78
CA GLY A 211 5.44 3.58 -12.90
C GLY A 211 5.70 2.15 -12.42
N VAL A 212 4.66 1.39 -12.05
CA VAL A 212 4.76 0.00 -11.55
C VAL A 212 4.17 -0.98 -12.57
N GLN A 213 4.85 -2.10 -12.81
CA GLN A 213 4.40 -3.17 -13.71
C GLN A 213 3.47 -4.14 -12.97
N TRP A 214 2.19 -4.14 -13.33
CA TRP A 214 1.16 -5.02 -12.74
C TRP A 214 0.93 -6.32 -13.53
N ALA A 215 1.48 -6.43 -14.73
CA ALA A 215 1.45 -7.67 -15.50
C ALA A 215 2.36 -8.73 -14.85
N HIS A 216 2.08 -10.01 -15.06
CA HIS A 216 3.06 -11.06 -14.77
C HIS A 216 4.36 -10.82 -15.56
N THR A 217 5.52 -11.07 -14.93
CA THR A 217 6.81 -10.95 -15.63
C THR A 217 7.07 -12.19 -16.47
N THR A 218 7.24 -12.00 -17.79
CA THR A 218 7.83 -12.98 -18.69
C THR A 218 9.32 -12.64 -18.86
N GLY A 219 10.18 -13.19 -18.00
CA GLY A 219 11.63 -13.10 -18.20
C GLY A 219 12.09 -14.06 -19.31
N PRO A 220 13.30 -13.90 -19.86
CA PRO A 220 13.88 -14.91 -20.74
C PRO A 220 14.08 -16.23 -19.97
N TYR A 221 13.86 -17.36 -20.66
CA TYR A 221 14.11 -18.72 -20.16
C TYR A 221 15.56 -18.85 -19.63
N GLY A 222 15.76 -19.45 -18.46
CA GLY A 222 17.09 -19.70 -17.88
C GLY A 222 17.66 -18.58 -16.98
N ALA A 223 16.88 -17.56 -16.63
CA ALA A 223 17.32 -16.55 -15.67
C ALA A 223 17.41 -17.13 -14.24
N GLN A 224 18.57 -17.00 -13.59
CA GLN A 224 18.89 -17.60 -12.28
C GLN A 224 17.97 -17.14 -11.13
N ALA A 225 17.22 -16.05 -11.30
CA ALA A 225 16.20 -15.61 -10.35
C ALA A 225 14.81 -15.59 -10.99
N ALA A 226 13.86 -16.29 -10.36
CA ALA A 226 12.44 -16.25 -10.69
C ALA A 226 11.78 -14.94 -10.17
N THR A 227 12.29 -13.77 -10.57
CA THR A 227 11.66 -12.49 -10.17
C THR A 227 10.40 -12.25 -10.98
N GLY A 228 9.30 -12.89 -10.57
CA GLY A 228 7.96 -12.43 -10.93
C GLY A 228 7.81 -10.96 -10.49
N SER A 229 6.99 -10.17 -11.20
CA SER A 229 6.69 -8.80 -10.80
C SER A 229 6.10 -8.80 -9.39
N GLN A 230 6.58 -7.91 -8.52
CA GLN A 230 6.13 -7.85 -7.12
C GLN A 230 5.42 -6.50 -6.84
N PRO A 231 4.38 -6.13 -7.62
CA PRO A 231 3.95 -4.74 -7.71
C PRO A 231 3.50 -4.16 -6.37
N VAL A 232 2.75 -4.90 -5.55
CA VAL A 232 2.34 -4.42 -4.22
C VAL A 232 3.54 -4.18 -3.31
N MET A 233 4.55 -5.06 -3.35
CA MET A 233 5.78 -4.92 -2.56
C MET A 233 6.62 -3.73 -3.03
N THR A 234 6.72 -3.53 -4.35
CA THR A 234 7.38 -2.37 -4.96
C THR A 234 6.73 -1.06 -4.50
N VAL A 235 5.39 -1.00 -4.50
CA VAL A 235 4.66 0.18 -4.01
C VAL A 235 4.95 0.42 -2.53
N LEU A 236 4.84 -0.61 -1.68
CA LEU A 236 5.11 -0.45 -0.25
C LEU A 236 6.54 0.05 0.03
N ASN A 237 7.54 -0.53 -0.63
CA ASN A 237 8.92 -0.09 -0.51
C ASN A 237 9.10 1.37 -0.97
N THR A 238 8.66 1.69 -2.20
CA THR A 238 8.86 3.03 -2.79
C THR A 238 8.12 4.12 -2.02
N VAL A 239 6.90 3.86 -1.58
CA VAL A 239 6.12 4.84 -0.81
C VAL A 239 6.74 5.10 0.56
N ALA A 240 7.22 4.07 1.25
CA ALA A 240 7.90 4.25 2.54
C ALA A 240 9.17 5.11 2.40
N ILE A 241 9.96 4.91 1.34
CA ILE A 241 11.12 5.76 1.01
C ILE A 241 10.66 7.21 0.76
N LYS A 242 9.61 7.42 -0.02
CA LYS A 242 9.10 8.78 -0.31
C LYS A 242 8.54 9.50 0.92
N ILE A 243 7.90 8.77 1.85
CA ILE A 243 7.50 9.32 3.15
C ILE A 243 8.74 9.73 3.95
N SER A 244 9.77 8.88 3.98
CA SER A 244 11.05 9.16 4.63
C SER A 244 11.72 10.41 4.07
N ASP A 245 11.77 10.57 2.74
CA ASP A 245 12.33 11.76 2.09
C ASP A 245 11.56 13.03 2.47
N CYS A 246 10.23 12.99 2.49
CA CYS A 246 9.43 14.15 2.90
C CYS A 246 9.71 14.54 4.36
N LEU A 247 9.87 13.57 5.26
CA LEU A 247 10.19 13.83 6.67
C LEU A 247 11.60 14.39 6.85
N ARG A 248 12.57 13.91 6.06
CA ARG A 248 13.94 14.43 6.05
C ARG A 248 14.00 15.87 5.58
N GLU A 249 13.37 16.17 4.45
CA GLU A 249 13.28 17.55 3.93
C GLU A 249 12.51 18.45 4.91
N TYR A 250 11.51 17.91 5.62
CA TYR A 250 10.83 18.67 6.66
C TYR A 250 11.75 18.96 7.86
N ALA A 251 12.55 17.99 8.29
CA ALA A 251 13.55 18.19 9.34
C ALA A 251 14.60 19.24 8.94
N GLU A 252 15.07 19.21 7.70
CA GLU A 252 15.99 20.20 7.13
C GLU A 252 15.37 21.62 7.15
N ALA A 253 14.10 21.75 6.72
CA ALA A 253 13.38 23.02 6.78
C ALA A 253 13.18 23.53 8.22
N ALA A 254 12.97 22.63 9.18
CA ALA A 254 12.86 22.98 10.60
C ALA A 254 14.20 23.48 11.17
N VAL A 255 15.33 22.87 10.78
CA VAL A 255 16.68 23.36 11.15
C VAL A 255 16.91 24.76 10.60
N GLU A 256 16.60 24.99 9.33
CA GLU A 256 16.75 26.31 8.70
C GLU A 256 15.88 27.37 9.39
N LEU A 257 14.61 27.07 9.66
CA LEU A 257 13.70 27.96 10.40
C LEU A 257 14.28 28.34 11.78
N ASN A 258 14.67 27.34 12.57
CA ASN A 258 15.25 27.55 13.89
C ASN A 258 16.52 28.41 13.82
N HIS A 259 17.43 28.09 12.90
CA HIS A 259 18.70 28.80 12.73
C HIS A 259 18.49 30.27 12.32
N ASP A 260 17.69 30.51 11.28
CA ASP A 260 17.50 31.85 10.72
C ASP A 260 16.76 32.78 11.69
N VAL A 261 15.78 32.25 12.45
CA VAL A 261 15.12 33.01 13.54
C VAL A 261 16.08 33.28 14.68
N PHE A 262 16.89 32.29 15.09
CA PHE A 262 17.89 32.46 16.16
C PHE A 262 18.94 33.51 15.80
N GLU A 263 19.48 33.50 14.58
CA GLU A 263 20.48 34.48 14.15
C GLU A 263 19.90 35.90 14.10
N GLU A 264 18.63 36.04 13.67
CA GLU A 264 17.94 37.33 13.72
C GLU A 264 17.69 37.80 15.15
N LEU A 265 17.32 36.89 16.05
CA LEU A 265 17.16 37.20 17.48
C LEU A 265 18.49 37.63 18.09
N LYS A 266 19.55 36.88 17.87
CA LYS A 266 20.90 37.15 18.37
C LYS A 266 21.44 38.48 17.87
N ARG A 267 21.23 38.80 16.58
CA ARG A 267 21.55 40.11 16.01
C ARG A 267 20.81 41.23 16.75
N ALA A 268 19.48 41.12 16.88
CA ALA A 268 18.65 42.13 17.53
C ALA A 268 19.02 42.32 19.01
N MET A 269 19.32 41.24 19.72
CA MET A 269 19.76 41.26 21.13
C MET A 269 21.11 41.97 21.30
N LYS A 270 22.08 41.69 20.42
CA LYS A 270 23.39 42.37 20.45
C LYS A 270 23.26 43.87 20.16
N GLU A 271 22.48 44.24 19.15
CA GLU A 271 22.26 45.65 18.83
C GLU A 271 21.54 46.41 19.95
N ALA A 272 20.55 45.78 20.59
CA ALA A 272 19.89 46.35 21.76
C ALA A 272 20.86 46.49 22.94
N ALA A 273 21.68 45.48 23.21
CA ALA A 273 22.68 45.51 24.27
C ALA A 273 23.73 46.62 24.06
N THR A 274 24.27 46.76 22.85
CA THR A 274 25.22 47.85 22.52
C THR A 274 24.57 49.22 22.71
N SER A 275 23.31 49.39 22.28
CA SER A 275 22.60 50.65 22.47
C SER A 275 22.43 51.00 23.95
N ILE A 276 22.10 50.02 24.80
CA ILE A 276 21.97 50.22 26.25
C ILE A 276 23.32 50.57 26.88
N LEU A 277 24.40 49.90 26.47
CA LEU A 277 25.76 50.18 26.95
C LEU A 277 26.23 51.59 26.56
N ASP A 278 26.02 51.98 25.30
CA ASP A 278 26.35 53.33 24.81
C ASP A 278 25.59 54.42 25.59
N ASP A 279 24.32 54.19 25.91
CA ASP A 279 23.51 55.13 26.68
C ASP A 279 23.99 55.23 28.14
N LEU A 280 24.38 54.10 28.75
CA LEU A 280 25.00 54.08 30.09
C LEU A 280 26.36 54.79 30.11
N GLU A 281 27.15 54.68 29.05
CA GLU A 281 28.44 55.36 28.93
C GLU A 281 28.27 56.88 28.74
N LYS A 282 27.39 57.31 27.82
CA LYS A 282 27.07 58.73 27.61
C LYS A 282 26.50 59.40 28.86
N ALA A 283 25.74 58.65 29.68
CA ALA A 283 25.22 59.14 30.95
C ALA A 283 26.34 59.44 31.98
N LYS A 284 27.49 58.76 31.88
CA LYS A 284 28.68 59.04 32.72
C LYS A 284 29.40 60.33 32.29
N ASP A 285 29.45 60.62 30.99
CA ASP A 285 30.20 61.76 30.44
C ASP A 285 29.45 63.10 30.48
N LYS A 286 28.11 63.09 30.49
CA LYS A 286 27.27 64.31 30.59
C LYS A 286 26.12 64.09 31.59
N PRO A 287 26.34 64.39 32.88
CA PRO A 287 25.30 64.30 33.90
C PRO A 287 24.33 65.47 33.75
N SER A 288 23.37 65.39 32.84
CA SER A 288 22.21 66.28 32.85
C SER A 288 21.06 65.55 33.56
N LEU A 289 20.35 66.21 34.47
CA LEU A 289 19.23 65.56 35.19
C LEU A 289 18.12 65.02 34.24
N LYS A 290 18.03 65.51 32.99
CA LYS A 290 17.14 64.95 31.95
C LYS A 290 17.73 63.71 31.25
N SER A 291 19.04 63.64 31.03
CA SER A 291 19.71 62.44 30.51
C SER A 291 19.83 61.36 31.57
N ILE A 292 19.99 61.71 32.84
CA ILE A 292 20.02 60.77 33.98
C ILE A 292 18.61 60.25 34.28
N ALA A 293 17.56 61.09 34.27
CA ALA A 293 16.19 60.59 34.38
C ALA A 293 15.77 59.76 33.16
N GLY A 294 16.20 60.12 31.95
CA GLY A 294 15.91 59.36 30.73
C GLY A 294 16.67 58.04 30.60
N ALA A 295 17.92 57.97 31.09
CA ALA A 295 18.77 56.79 31.00
C ALA A 295 18.70 55.87 32.24
N VAL A 296 18.21 56.34 33.38
CA VAL A 296 18.23 55.59 34.66
C VAL A 296 16.83 55.28 35.21
N THR A 297 15.74 55.80 34.64
CA THR A 297 14.40 55.19 34.90
C THR A 297 14.27 53.80 34.26
N SER A 298 15.20 53.41 33.38
CA SER A 298 15.25 52.11 32.71
C SER A 298 16.27 51.12 33.30
N VAL A 299 17.19 51.54 34.18
CA VAL A 299 18.22 50.64 34.73
C VAL A 299 18.48 50.95 36.21
N ALA A 300 17.80 50.20 37.07
CA ALA A 300 18.26 49.82 38.42
C ALA A 300 18.48 50.88 39.53
N SER A 301 17.51 51.75 39.84
CA SER A 301 17.44 52.33 41.21
C SER A 301 16.20 51.88 42.00
N GLY A 302 16.36 50.73 42.68
CA GLY A 302 16.06 50.55 44.10
C GLY A 302 14.63 50.70 44.64
N ILE A 303 14.12 49.56 45.14
CA ILE A 303 13.17 49.42 46.26
C ILE A 303 11.71 49.81 45.96
N GLY A 304 10.90 48.77 45.65
CA GLY A 304 9.44 48.80 45.77
C GLY A 304 8.70 49.57 44.68
N GLY A 305 8.46 48.94 43.52
CA GLY A 305 7.53 49.49 42.51
C GLY A 305 7.84 49.22 41.03
N ALA A 306 8.83 48.38 40.71
CA ALA A 306 9.35 48.23 39.35
C ALA A 306 8.62 47.21 38.45
N THR A 307 7.36 46.89 38.70
CA THR A 307 6.60 45.96 37.84
C THR A 307 5.89 46.66 36.67
N GLY A 308 5.87 48.01 36.63
CA GLY A 308 4.94 48.76 35.78
C GLY A 308 5.50 49.52 34.56
N LEU A 309 6.82 49.72 34.42
CA LEU A 309 7.36 50.67 33.43
C LEU A 309 8.07 50.05 32.21
N LEU A 310 8.58 48.82 32.30
CA LEU A 310 9.14 48.08 31.16
C LEU A 310 8.06 47.47 30.24
N LEU A 311 6.84 47.28 30.74
CA LEU A 311 5.70 46.72 30.01
C LEU A 311 5.13 47.65 28.90
N LYS A 312 5.67 48.86 28.73
CA LYS A 312 5.17 49.85 27.75
C LYS A 312 6.02 49.99 26.49
N PHE A 313 7.17 49.34 26.40
CA PHE A 313 7.95 49.36 25.17
C PHE A 313 7.58 48.17 24.30
N ASP A 314 7.09 48.45 23.09
CA ASP A 314 6.84 47.42 22.08
C ASP A 314 8.14 46.62 21.84
N VAL A 315 8.00 45.30 21.67
CA VAL A 315 9.13 44.39 21.42
C VAL A 315 9.97 44.88 20.25
N ASN A 316 9.35 45.43 19.19
CA ASN A 316 10.06 45.99 18.04
C ASN A 316 10.79 47.30 18.35
N THR A 317 10.37 48.02 19.40
CA THR A 317 11.00 49.27 19.84
C THR A 317 12.25 49.00 20.68
N VAL A 318 12.22 47.95 21.52
CA VAL A 318 13.38 47.55 22.35
C VAL A 318 14.34 46.66 21.56
N LEU A 319 13.80 45.66 20.87
CA LEU A 319 14.53 44.75 20.01
C LEU A 319 14.28 45.20 18.57
N LYS A 320 15.31 45.72 17.90
CA LYS A 320 15.24 46.19 16.51
C LYS A 320 15.11 45.01 15.52
N LEU A 321 14.10 44.17 15.72
CA LEU A 321 13.83 42.98 14.93
C LEU A 321 13.36 43.39 13.54
N ASP A 322 13.96 42.78 12.53
CA ASP A 322 13.47 42.94 11.17
C ASP A 322 12.25 42.03 10.97
N LYS A 323 11.07 42.56 11.29
CA LYS A 323 9.78 41.87 11.08
C LYS A 323 9.60 41.40 9.63
N ALA A 324 10.09 42.16 8.65
CA ALA A 324 9.98 41.77 7.23
C ALA A 324 10.90 40.60 6.90
N LYS A 325 12.10 40.53 7.50
CA LYS A 325 12.99 39.36 7.40
C LYS A 325 12.41 38.15 8.11
N LEU A 326 11.90 38.28 9.34
CA LEU A 326 11.24 37.19 10.07
C LEU A 326 10.04 36.63 9.29
N ASN A 327 9.21 37.49 8.72
CA ASN A 327 8.10 37.06 7.85
C ASN A 327 8.59 36.29 6.62
N ARG A 328 9.68 36.73 5.98
CA ARG A 328 10.27 36.03 4.82
C ARG A 328 10.84 34.66 5.18
N ILE A 329 11.44 34.52 6.35
CA ILE A 329 11.94 33.24 6.87
C ILE A 329 10.77 32.27 7.03
N VAL A 330 9.69 32.71 7.68
CA VAL A 330 8.48 31.89 7.85
C VAL A 330 7.84 31.54 6.51
N ASP A 331 7.72 32.50 5.58
CA ASP A 331 7.15 32.26 4.26
C ASP A 331 7.94 31.23 3.45
N LYS A 332 9.28 31.23 3.57
CA LYS A 332 10.14 30.20 2.96
C LYS A 332 9.85 28.83 3.57
N TYR A 333 9.80 28.75 4.91
CA TYR A 333 9.51 27.50 5.61
C TYR A 333 8.13 26.94 5.25
N THR A 334 7.06 27.75 5.33
CA THR A 334 5.70 27.28 5.02
C THR A 334 5.58 26.87 3.55
N GLY A 335 6.23 27.59 2.63
CA GLY A 335 6.26 27.22 1.21
C GLY A 335 6.91 25.85 0.96
N ILE A 336 7.96 25.49 1.71
CA ILE A 336 8.56 24.15 1.64
C ILE A 336 7.57 23.11 2.18
N VAL A 337 6.99 23.31 3.36
CA VAL A 337 6.07 22.36 3.99
C VAL A 337 4.80 22.13 3.16
N ASP A 338 4.26 23.16 2.50
CA ASP A 338 3.13 23.05 1.58
C ASP A 338 3.49 22.20 0.34
N GLY A 339 4.70 22.37 -0.19
CA GLY A 339 5.24 21.54 -1.27
C GLY A 339 5.40 20.07 -0.85
N LEU A 340 5.89 19.83 0.35
CA LEU A 340 6.01 18.48 0.93
C LEU A 340 4.63 17.84 1.15
N THR A 341 3.64 18.62 1.58
CA THR A 341 2.25 18.16 1.72
C THR A 341 1.69 17.68 0.39
N THR A 342 1.88 18.47 -0.68
CA THR A 342 1.45 18.10 -2.04
C THR A 342 2.11 16.79 -2.48
N ARG A 343 3.42 16.63 -2.23
CA ARG A 343 4.15 15.40 -2.55
C ARG A 343 3.66 14.19 -1.76
N MET A 344 3.35 14.37 -0.47
CA MET A 344 2.78 13.34 0.40
C MET A 344 1.42 12.87 -0.15
N GLU A 345 0.52 13.80 -0.46
CA GLU A 345 -0.82 13.47 -0.97
C GLU A 345 -0.78 12.78 -2.34
N ALA A 346 0.20 13.11 -3.19
CA ALA A 346 0.39 12.45 -4.48
C ALA A 346 0.73 10.95 -4.37
N LEU A 347 1.14 10.46 -3.19
CA LEU A 347 1.37 9.03 -2.93
C LEU A 347 0.06 8.23 -2.82
N LYS A 348 -1.09 8.89 -2.68
CA LYS A 348 -2.38 8.22 -2.48
C LYS A 348 -2.77 7.30 -3.62
N ASP A 349 -2.62 7.75 -4.87
CA ASP A 349 -3.16 7.03 -6.02
C ASP A 349 -2.44 5.69 -6.25
N VAL A 350 -1.12 5.68 -6.07
CA VAL A 350 -0.33 4.45 -6.20
C VAL A 350 -0.63 3.46 -5.06
N LEU A 351 -0.87 3.96 -3.85
CA LEU A 351 -1.32 3.14 -2.73
C LEU A 351 -2.73 2.58 -2.94
N ASP A 352 -3.65 3.40 -3.49
CA ASP A 352 -5.00 2.95 -3.82
C ASP A 352 -5.00 1.86 -4.90
N GLU A 353 -4.12 1.97 -5.89
CA GLU A 353 -3.93 0.90 -6.88
C GLU A 353 -3.43 -0.38 -6.21
N ALA A 354 -2.43 -0.30 -5.33
CA ALA A 354 -1.93 -1.46 -4.60
C ALA A 354 -2.99 -2.08 -3.68
N HIS A 355 -3.80 -1.25 -3.01
CA HIS A 355 -4.87 -1.71 -2.14
C HIS A 355 -5.94 -2.50 -2.91
N ARG A 356 -6.32 -2.06 -4.12
CA ARG A 356 -7.26 -2.78 -4.99
C ARG A 356 -6.66 -4.07 -5.52
N SER A 357 -5.38 -4.02 -5.92
CA SER A 357 -4.69 -5.14 -6.55
C SER A 357 -4.23 -6.24 -5.58
N ALA A 358 -4.17 -5.97 -4.27
CA ALA A 358 -3.75 -6.95 -3.27
C ALA A 358 -4.65 -8.20 -3.30
N PRO A 359 -4.10 -9.42 -3.50
CA PRO A 359 -4.91 -10.62 -3.62
C PRO A 359 -5.59 -11.04 -2.31
N LYS A 360 -6.75 -11.70 -2.41
CA LYS A 360 -7.47 -12.27 -1.27
C LYS A 360 -6.89 -13.62 -0.82
N PHE A 361 -7.27 -14.04 0.39
CA PHE A 361 -7.01 -15.36 0.94
C PHE A 361 -7.46 -16.47 -0.01
N GLU A 362 -8.71 -16.42 -0.49
CA GLU A 362 -9.30 -17.47 -1.32
C GLU A 362 -8.62 -17.59 -2.68
N ALA A 363 -8.14 -16.47 -3.24
CA ALA A 363 -7.33 -16.46 -4.45
C ALA A 363 -5.94 -17.11 -4.19
N GLY A 364 -5.33 -16.85 -3.03
CA GLY A 364 -4.10 -17.51 -2.59
C GLY A 364 -4.25 -19.03 -2.46
N VAL A 365 -5.32 -19.49 -1.80
CA VAL A 365 -5.66 -20.91 -1.67
C VAL A 365 -5.81 -21.56 -3.05
N ALA A 366 -6.62 -20.97 -3.93
CA ALA A 366 -6.89 -21.52 -5.25
C ALA A 366 -5.63 -21.64 -6.12
N ARG A 367 -4.76 -20.62 -6.12
CA ARG A 367 -3.50 -20.64 -6.85
C ARG A 367 -2.53 -21.69 -6.30
N ALA A 368 -2.46 -21.84 -4.99
CA ALA A 368 -1.61 -22.85 -4.35
C ALA A 368 -2.08 -24.28 -4.67
N HIS A 369 -3.39 -24.53 -4.69
CA HIS A 369 -3.95 -25.80 -5.21
C HIS A 369 -3.53 -26.05 -6.65
N GLY A 370 -3.76 -25.09 -7.56
CA GLY A 370 -3.41 -25.23 -8.97
C GLY A 370 -1.92 -25.48 -9.22
N PHE A 371 -1.05 -24.67 -8.59
CA PHE A 371 0.39 -24.86 -8.70
C PHE A 371 0.86 -26.16 -8.06
N GLY A 372 0.37 -26.46 -6.84
CA GLY A 372 0.74 -27.65 -6.08
C GLY A 372 0.34 -28.94 -6.78
N ALA A 373 -0.91 -29.05 -7.23
CA ALA A 373 -1.40 -30.24 -7.93
C ALA A 373 -0.57 -30.54 -9.19
N ARG A 374 -0.19 -29.50 -9.94
CA ARG A 374 0.67 -29.66 -11.12
C ARG A 374 2.13 -29.95 -10.82
N SER A 375 2.64 -29.44 -9.70
CA SER A 375 4.01 -29.71 -9.26
C SER A 375 4.24 -31.19 -8.95
N LEU A 376 3.22 -31.92 -8.51
CA LEU A 376 3.30 -33.36 -8.24
C LEU A 376 3.55 -34.21 -9.49
N GLU A 377 3.17 -33.69 -10.66
CA GLU A 377 3.34 -34.37 -11.95
C GLU A 377 4.54 -33.83 -12.74
N ASP A 378 5.47 -33.11 -12.11
CA ASP A 378 6.60 -32.44 -12.79
C ASP A 378 6.20 -31.54 -13.96
N PHE A 379 4.96 -31.01 -13.93
CA PHE A 379 4.39 -30.28 -15.05
C PHE A 379 4.42 -31.09 -16.37
N LYS A 380 4.42 -32.44 -16.31
CA LYS A 380 4.42 -33.33 -17.48
C LYS A 380 3.22 -33.06 -18.39
N SER A 381 3.46 -32.99 -19.70
CA SER A 381 2.43 -32.82 -20.72
C SER A 381 1.45 -34.00 -20.81
N THR A 382 1.85 -35.18 -20.31
CA THR A 382 1.09 -36.43 -20.37
C THR A 382 0.18 -36.68 -19.16
N SER A 383 0.04 -35.74 -18.23
CA SER A 383 -0.84 -35.94 -17.07
C SER A 383 -2.31 -36.06 -17.52
N GLN A 384 -2.86 -37.27 -17.36
CA GLN A 384 -4.25 -37.63 -17.70
C GLN A 384 -5.19 -37.55 -16.49
N THR A 385 -4.72 -37.15 -15.31
CA THR A 385 -5.44 -37.34 -14.03
C THR A 385 -6.44 -36.23 -13.68
N TRP A 386 -6.50 -35.15 -14.45
CA TRP A 386 -7.31 -33.96 -14.19
C TRP A 386 -8.83 -34.16 -14.36
N LEU A 387 -9.27 -35.13 -15.18
CA LEU A 387 -10.69 -35.44 -15.39
C LEU A 387 -10.87 -36.93 -15.59
N LYS A 388 -11.82 -37.51 -14.85
CA LYS A 388 -12.18 -38.92 -14.94
C LYS A 388 -13.67 -39.05 -15.22
N ILE A 389 -14.07 -40.19 -15.78
CA ILE A 389 -15.48 -40.58 -15.86
C ILE A 389 -15.69 -41.65 -14.78
N ASP A 390 -16.59 -41.37 -13.84
CA ASP A 390 -17.03 -42.34 -12.85
C ASP A 390 -17.70 -43.51 -13.59
N SER A 391 -17.17 -44.71 -13.42
CA SER A 391 -17.64 -45.91 -14.13
C SER A 391 -19.03 -46.37 -13.68
N VAL A 392 -19.49 -45.96 -12.50
CA VAL A 392 -20.80 -46.32 -11.94
C VAL A 392 -21.87 -45.34 -12.40
N THR A 393 -21.60 -44.03 -12.33
CA THR A 393 -22.59 -42.99 -12.63
C THR A 393 -22.48 -42.44 -14.04
N GLY A 394 -21.39 -42.72 -14.76
CA GLY A 394 -21.08 -42.14 -16.07
C GLY A 394 -20.79 -40.63 -16.02
N LYS A 395 -20.56 -40.07 -14.83
CA LYS A 395 -20.38 -38.63 -14.63
C LYS A 395 -18.91 -38.25 -14.62
N TYR A 396 -18.61 -37.05 -15.08
CA TYR A 396 -17.29 -36.45 -14.93
C TYR A 396 -16.98 -36.14 -13.47
N THR A 397 -15.77 -36.51 -13.06
CA THR A 397 -15.12 -36.15 -11.79
C THR A 397 -13.89 -35.32 -12.12
N LEU A 398 -13.94 -34.04 -11.78
CA LEU A 398 -12.94 -33.04 -12.15
C LEU A 398 -12.02 -32.73 -10.97
N ASP A 399 -10.72 -32.77 -11.24
CA ASP A 399 -9.71 -32.08 -10.44
C ASP A 399 -9.36 -30.76 -11.16
N LEU A 400 -9.98 -29.68 -10.70
CA LEU A 400 -9.79 -28.36 -11.30
C LEU A 400 -8.38 -27.81 -11.03
N ALA A 401 -7.73 -28.24 -9.95
CA ALA A 401 -6.39 -27.81 -9.61
C ALA A 401 -5.36 -28.44 -10.57
N ALA A 402 -5.47 -29.74 -10.83
CA ALA A 402 -4.63 -30.43 -11.81
C ALA A 402 -4.80 -29.85 -13.23
N ASN A 403 -5.97 -29.29 -13.54
CA ASN A 403 -6.28 -28.63 -14.81
C ASN A 403 -5.63 -27.25 -15.01
N GLU A 404 -5.39 -26.49 -13.94
CA GLU A 404 -4.86 -25.12 -14.03
C GLU A 404 -3.51 -25.09 -14.76
N TYR A 405 -3.23 -24.08 -15.58
CA TYR A 405 -2.02 -23.95 -16.40
C TYR A 405 -1.81 -25.04 -17.49
N MET A 406 -2.72 -26.00 -17.66
CA MET A 406 -2.69 -26.94 -18.80
C MET A 406 -3.49 -26.39 -19.97
N ALA A 407 -2.96 -26.44 -21.20
CA ALA A 407 -3.67 -26.03 -22.42
C ALA A 407 -4.35 -24.65 -22.30
N ASP A 408 -3.63 -23.68 -21.74
CA ASP A 408 -4.11 -22.33 -21.40
C ASP A 408 -5.15 -22.28 -20.27
N GLY A 409 -5.20 -23.30 -19.40
CA GLY A 409 -6.02 -23.38 -18.19
C GLY A 409 -5.80 -22.20 -17.24
N HIS A 410 -6.86 -21.47 -16.90
CA HIS A 410 -6.74 -20.24 -16.08
C HIS A 410 -7.95 -19.93 -15.19
N THR A 411 -8.69 -20.96 -14.78
CA THR A 411 -9.87 -20.79 -13.93
C THR A 411 -9.48 -20.25 -12.56
N LEU A 412 -8.50 -20.88 -11.91
CA LEU A 412 -8.12 -20.56 -10.54
C LEU A 412 -7.45 -19.19 -10.44
N ASP A 413 -6.58 -18.85 -11.39
CA ASP A 413 -5.93 -17.55 -11.37
C ASP A 413 -6.90 -16.40 -11.72
N LYS A 414 -7.75 -16.54 -12.75
CA LYS A 414 -8.55 -15.40 -13.23
C LYS A 414 -9.95 -15.29 -12.64
N HIS A 415 -10.49 -16.38 -12.10
CA HIS A 415 -11.93 -16.49 -11.80
C HIS A 415 -12.23 -17.02 -10.39
N VAL A 416 -11.26 -17.02 -9.46
CA VAL A 416 -11.50 -17.42 -8.07
C VAL A 416 -11.04 -16.33 -7.10
N GLY A 417 -11.89 -16.04 -6.11
CA GLY A 417 -11.54 -15.22 -4.94
C GLY A 417 -11.20 -13.76 -5.28
N LYS A 418 -11.85 -13.17 -6.30
CA LYS A 418 -11.60 -11.76 -6.67
C LYS A 418 -12.51 -10.81 -5.92
N THR A 419 -12.03 -9.59 -5.67
CA THR A 419 -12.88 -8.48 -5.21
C THR A 419 -13.58 -7.79 -6.37
N ASP A 420 -14.66 -7.08 -6.09
CA ASP A 420 -15.36 -6.26 -7.07
C ASP A 420 -14.40 -5.27 -7.76
N GLU A 421 -13.51 -4.65 -6.98
CA GLU A 421 -12.49 -3.73 -7.52
C GLU A 421 -11.52 -4.44 -8.46
N GLN A 422 -11.11 -5.68 -8.15
CA GLN A 422 -10.24 -6.47 -9.03
C GLN A 422 -10.96 -6.87 -10.33
N LEU A 423 -12.26 -7.17 -10.25
CA LEU A 423 -13.07 -7.46 -11.43
C LEU A 423 -13.20 -6.21 -12.32
N ALA A 424 -13.43 -5.04 -11.72
CA ALA A 424 -13.44 -3.77 -12.44
C ALA A 424 -12.05 -3.40 -13.01
N GLN A 425 -10.96 -3.66 -12.27
CA GLN A 425 -9.59 -3.49 -12.76
C GLN A 425 -9.32 -4.35 -14.00
N ARG A 426 -9.80 -5.59 -14.05
CA ARG A 426 -9.67 -6.45 -15.23
C ARG A 426 -10.35 -5.84 -16.46
N LEU A 427 -11.56 -5.30 -16.30
CA LEU A 427 -12.26 -4.62 -17.40
C LEU A 427 -11.55 -3.34 -17.84
N ARG A 428 -10.96 -2.61 -16.89
CA ARG A 428 -10.14 -1.41 -17.14
C ARG A 428 -8.87 -1.74 -17.92
N ASP A 429 -8.22 -2.86 -17.61
CA ASP A 429 -6.91 -3.17 -18.18
C ASP A 429 -7.00 -4.00 -19.47
N GLN A 430 -8.10 -4.70 -19.70
CA GLN A 430 -8.35 -5.43 -20.95
C GLN A 430 -9.27 -4.64 -21.89
N GLN A 431 -8.87 -3.45 -22.33
CA GLN A 431 -9.69 -2.62 -23.23
C GLN A 431 -9.47 -2.95 -24.71
N ALA A 432 -10.55 -2.90 -25.49
CA ALA A 432 -10.51 -3.03 -26.95
C ALA A 432 -9.92 -1.76 -27.56
N ASN A 433 -10.45 -0.61 -27.13
CA ASN A 433 -10.03 0.73 -27.51
C ASN A 433 -10.04 1.62 -26.26
N GLY A 434 -9.31 2.74 -26.30
CA GLY A 434 -9.31 3.74 -25.23
C GLY A 434 -10.65 4.47 -25.04
N PRO A 435 -10.70 5.46 -24.13
CA PRO A 435 -11.89 6.27 -23.87
C PRO A 435 -12.50 6.91 -25.12
N THR A 436 -13.82 6.87 -25.22
CA THR A 436 -14.62 7.53 -26.26
C THR A 436 -15.87 8.15 -25.64
N GLN A 437 -16.60 9.00 -26.36
CA GLN A 437 -17.86 9.56 -25.87
C GLN A 437 -18.88 8.46 -25.47
N ALA A 438 -18.93 7.35 -26.21
CA ALA A 438 -19.81 6.23 -25.90
C ALA A 438 -19.27 5.33 -24.78
N TRP A 439 -17.96 5.36 -24.53
CA TRP A 439 -17.26 4.56 -23.51
C TRP A 439 -16.28 5.46 -22.74
N PRO A 440 -16.77 6.28 -21.79
CA PRO A 440 -15.94 7.27 -21.09
C PRO A 440 -14.74 6.66 -20.36
N PHE A 441 -14.84 5.39 -19.95
CA PHE A 441 -13.78 4.65 -19.28
C PHE A 441 -13.05 3.65 -20.18
N GLY A 442 -13.26 3.71 -21.49
CA GLY A 442 -12.77 2.74 -22.48
C GLY A 442 -13.67 1.50 -22.58
N LYS A 443 -13.72 0.86 -23.76
CA LYS A 443 -14.57 -0.31 -24.00
C LYS A 443 -13.81 -1.58 -23.64
N PRO A 444 -14.22 -2.37 -22.63
CA PRO A 444 -13.57 -3.64 -22.33
C PRO A 444 -13.64 -4.62 -23.52
N LYS A 445 -12.60 -5.45 -23.71
CA LYS A 445 -12.62 -6.64 -24.58
C LYS A 445 -13.57 -7.70 -23.99
N PRO A 446 -13.37 -8.22 -22.76
CA PRO A 446 -14.29 -9.19 -22.17
C PRO A 446 -15.68 -8.58 -21.95
N SER A 447 -16.74 -9.36 -22.14
CA SER A 447 -18.14 -8.95 -21.91
C SER A 447 -18.46 -8.72 -20.44
N ALA A 448 -17.75 -9.40 -19.54
CA ALA A 448 -17.83 -9.27 -18.10
C ALA A 448 -16.53 -9.78 -17.46
N SER A 449 -16.33 -9.45 -16.19
CA SER A 449 -15.29 -10.04 -15.34
C SER A 449 -15.96 -10.60 -14.10
N SER A 450 -15.75 -11.88 -13.82
CA SER A 450 -16.42 -12.59 -12.74
C SER A 450 -15.51 -13.53 -11.99
N ALA A 451 -15.90 -13.86 -10.74
CA ALA A 451 -15.19 -14.81 -9.92
C ALA A 451 -16.13 -15.64 -9.02
N PHE A 452 -15.81 -16.93 -8.94
CA PHE A 452 -16.30 -17.82 -7.89
C PHE A 452 -15.78 -17.35 -6.52
N PRO A 453 -16.53 -17.61 -5.44
CA PRO A 453 -16.12 -17.17 -4.10
C PRO A 453 -14.84 -17.85 -3.62
N ASN A 454 -14.64 -19.14 -3.94
CA ASN A 454 -13.47 -19.92 -3.51
C ASN A 454 -13.21 -21.12 -4.45
N TYR A 455 -12.10 -21.83 -4.23
CA TYR A 455 -11.66 -22.98 -5.03
C TYR A 455 -12.69 -24.12 -5.05
N GLN A 456 -13.19 -24.52 -3.88
CA GLN A 456 -14.16 -25.61 -3.75
C GLN A 456 -15.38 -25.34 -4.63
N ARG A 457 -15.93 -24.13 -4.54
CA ARG A 457 -17.09 -23.74 -5.31
C ARG A 457 -16.82 -23.72 -6.82
N ALA A 458 -15.64 -23.28 -7.23
CA ALA A 458 -15.23 -23.30 -8.63
C ALA A 458 -15.17 -24.74 -9.17
N GLN A 459 -14.60 -25.67 -8.41
CA GLN A 459 -14.53 -27.08 -8.80
C GLN A 459 -15.92 -27.71 -8.89
N GLU A 460 -16.74 -27.57 -7.85
CA GLU A 460 -18.10 -28.12 -7.79
C GLU A 460 -18.95 -27.64 -8.98
N LEU A 461 -18.96 -26.34 -9.24
CA LEU A 461 -19.79 -25.77 -10.30
C LEU A 461 -19.27 -26.07 -11.70
N THR A 462 -17.95 -26.14 -11.87
CA THR A 462 -17.38 -26.55 -13.16
C THR A 462 -17.71 -28.00 -13.45
N GLN A 463 -17.56 -28.88 -12.47
CA GLN A 463 -17.93 -30.29 -12.59
C GLN A 463 -19.45 -30.45 -12.85
N HIS A 464 -20.28 -29.68 -12.15
CA HIS A 464 -21.73 -29.68 -12.38
C HIS A 464 -22.05 -29.28 -13.83
N ASN A 465 -21.48 -28.17 -14.33
CA ASN A 465 -21.74 -27.69 -15.68
C ASN A 465 -21.28 -28.69 -16.76
N LEU A 466 -20.14 -29.36 -16.56
CA LEU A 466 -19.68 -30.44 -17.43
C LEU A 466 -20.68 -31.61 -17.48
N ASN A 467 -21.21 -32.00 -16.32
CA ASN A 467 -22.16 -33.11 -16.22
C ASN A 467 -23.53 -32.79 -16.82
N GLU A 468 -24.06 -31.58 -16.60
CA GLU A 468 -25.30 -31.12 -17.24
C GLU A 468 -25.16 -31.05 -18.77
N ASN A 469 -23.95 -30.74 -19.26
CA ASN A 469 -23.66 -30.65 -20.69
C ASN A 469 -23.06 -31.94 -21.29
N ALA A 470 -23.05 -33.08 -20.56
CA ALA A 470 -22.35 -34.29 -21.00
C ALA A 470 -22.78 -34.77 -22.40
N ALA A 471 -24.09 -34.76 -22.69
CA ALA A 471 -24.62 -35.14 -24.01
C ALA A 471 -24.19 -34.15 -25.12
N VAL A 472 -24.11 -32.86 -24.81
CA VAL A 472 -23.65 -31.82 -25.75
C VAL A 472 -22.16 -31.98 -26.05
N ILE A 473 -21.36 -32.29 -25.03
CA ILE A 473 -19.93 -32.56 -25.15
C ILE A 473 -19.71 -33.81 -26.02
N GLU A 474 -20.42 -34.90 -25.74
CA GLU A 474 -20.33 -36.13 -26.50
C GLU A 474 -20.72 -35.94 -27.97
N ALA A 475 -21.83 -35.24 -28.23
CA ALA A 475 -22.26 -34.91 -29.58
C ALA A 475 -21.26 -34.00 -30.31
N TRP A 476 -20.62 -33.06 -29.61
CA TRP A 476 -19.57 -32.22 -30.19
C TRP A 476 -18.34 -33.04 -30.56
N ILE A 477 -17.87 -33.92 -29.68
CA ILE A 477 -16.69 -34.77 -29.92
C ILE A 477 -16.93 -35.77 -31.07
N LYS A 478 -18.12 -36.37 -31.14
CA LYS A 478 -18.47 -37.41 -32.14
C LYS A 478 -19.09 -36.89 -33.43
N GLY A 479 -19.54 -35.64 -33.46
CA GLY A 479 -20.31 -35.08 -34.57
C GLY A 479 -19.48 -34.99 -35.86
N PRO A 480 -20.10 -35.04 -37.06
CA PRO A 480 -19.41 -34.78 -38.32
C PRO A 480 -19.47 -33.28 -38.70
N PRO A 481 -18.33 -32.62 -38.98
CA PRO A 481 -16.97 -33.09 -38.75
C PRO A 481 -16.61 -33.07 -37.25
N PRO A 482 -15.75 -33.99 -36.76
CA PRO A 482 -15.25 -33.92 -35.40
C PRO A 482 -14.43 -32.64 -35.21
N PRO A 483 -14.31 -32.13 -33.97
CA PRO A 483 -13.50 -30.95 -33.70
C PRO A 483 -12.04 -31.19 -34.10
N GLY A 484 -11.43 -30.15 -34.66
CA GLY A 484 -9.99 -30.09 -34.87
C GLY A 484 -9.23 -29.90 -33.57
N GLU A 485 -7.97 -30.30 -33.56
CA GLU A 485 -7.07 -30.12 -32.42
C GLU A 485 -7.03 -28.65 -31.99
N GLY A 486 -7.32 -28.38 -30.72
CA GLY A 486 -7.38 -27.02 -30.16
C GLY A 486 -8.70 -26.27 -30.37
N ASP A 487 -9.70 -26.85 -31.02
CA ASP A 487 -11.04 -26.24 -31.13
C ASP A 487 -11.67 -26.03 -29.75
N VAL A 488 -12.31 -24.88 -29.56
CA VAL A 488 -12.92 -24.49 -28.27
C VAL A 488 -14.44 -24.57 -28.34
N LYS A 489 -15.03 -25.27 -27.38
CA LYS A 489 -16.48 -25.33 -27.16
C LYS A 489 -16.86 -24.53 -25.92
N ASP A 490 -17.88 -23.70 -26.08
CA ASP A 490 -18.53 -22.97 -25.00
C ASP A 490 -19.71 -23.78 -24.46
N LEU A 491 -19.76 -23.94 -23.14
CA LEU A 491 -20.78 -24.67 -22.40
C LEU A 491 -21.41 -23.74 -21.36
N LYS A 492 -22.71 -23.52 -21.49
CA LYS A 492 -23.49 -22.72 -20.53
C LYS A 492 -24.28 -23.63 -19.62
N GLY A 493 -24.39 -23.22 -18.37
CA GLY A 493 -25.26 -23.85 -17.38
C GLY A 493 -25.72 -22.84 -16.35
N THR A 494 -26.55 -23.31 -15.43
CA THR A 494 -26.97 -22.54 -14.25
C THR A 494 -26.56 -23.31 -13.01
N ALA A 495 -26.16 -22.62 -11.95
CA ALA A 495 -25.89 -23.25 -10.68
C ALA A 495 -27.14 -23.99 -10.16
N PRO A 496 -26.96 -25.16 -9.51
CA PRO A 496 -28.08 -26.00 -9.11
C PRO A 496 -28.97 -25.29 -8.11
N ASN A 497 -30.27 -25.62 -8.09
CA ASN A 497 -31.25 -25.05 -7.16
C ASN A 497 -31.39 -23.50 -7.22
N GLY A 498 -30.96 -22.88 -8.33
CA GLY A 498 -31.06 -21.42 -8.51
C GLY A 498 -30.18 -20.61 -7.56
N GLU A 499 -29.12 -21.22 -7.03
CA GLU A 499 -28.16 -20.57 -6.15
C GLU A 499 -27.21 -19.62 -6.91
N VAL A 500 -26.44 -18.82 -6.18
CA VAL A 500 -25.45 -17.91 -6.76
C VAL A 500 -24.20 -18.71 -7.14
N SER A 501 -23.72 -18.52 -8.37
CA SER A 501 -22.46 -19.10 -8.85
C SER A 501 -21.26 -18.25 -8.47
N GLY A 502 -21.43 -16.92 -8.45
CA GLY A 502 -20.42 -15.98 -8.00
C GLY A 502 -20.84 -14.55 -8.29
N ARG A 503 -19.86 -13.64 -8.35
CA ARG A 503 -20.09 -12.23 -8.61
C ARG A 503 -19.46 -11.79 -9.92
N SER A 504 -20.08 -10.83 -10.60
CA SER A 504 -19.68 -10.39 -11.93
C SER A 504 -19.86 -8.88 -12.12
N VAL A 505 -18.83 -8.21 -12.63
CA VAL A 505 -18.95 -6.86 -13.19
C VAL A 505 -19.19 -7.00 -14.70
N SER A 506 -20.34 -6.54 -15.17
CA SER A 506 -20.68 -6.55 -16.58
C SER A 506 -20.14 -5.33 -17.32
N LYS A 507 -19.85 -5.50 -18.62
CA LYS A 507 -19.46 -4.40 -19.50
C LYS A 507 -20.53 -3.31 -19.60
N GLN A 508 -21.80 -3.72 -19.69
CA GLN A 508 -22.97 -2.82 -19.72
C GLN A 508 -23.60 -2.73 -18.32
N PRO A 509 -24.30 -1.64 -17.99
CA PRO A 509 -25.11 -1.56 -16.77
C PRO A 509 -26.16 -2.67 -16.76
N THR A 510 -26.32 -3.33 -15.61
CA THR A 510 -27.38 -4.32 -15.39
C THR A 510 -28.70 -3.66 -14.96
N ASP A 511 -28.62 -2.49 -14.35
CA ASP A 511 -29.73 -1.59 -14.08
C ASP A 511 -29.38 -0.18 -14.57
N LEU A 512 -30.22 0.38 -15.45
CA LEU A 512 -30.01 1.73 -16.01
C LEU A 512 -30.17 2.85 -14.96
N LYS A 513 -30.79 2.56 -13.81
CA LYS A 513 -30.96 3.50 -12.70
C LYS A 513 -29.78 3.47 -11.72
N ASP A 514 -28.97 2.42 -11.76
CA ASP A 514 -27.76 2.29 -10.96
C ASP A 514 -26.52 2.56 -11.83
N PRO A 515 -25.84 3.71 -11.66
CA PRO A 515 -24.66 4.04 -12.44
C PRO A 515 -23.47 3.10 -12.15
N LEU A 516 -23.46 2.38 -11.04
CA LEU A 516 -22.38 1.46 -10.66
C LEU A 516 -22.62 0.01 -11.13
N SER A 517 -23.81 -0.30 -11.66
CA SER A 517 -24.22 -1.65 -12.07
C SER A 517 -23.50 -2.23 -13.30
N GLY A 518 -22.55 -1.49 -13.89
CA GLY A 518 -21.72 -1.93 -14.99
C GLY A 518 -20.58 -0.97 -15.34
N TYR A 519 -19.57 -1.49 -16.03
CA TYR A 519 -18.32 -0.77 -16.27
C TYR A 519 -18.47 0.47 -17.17
N LYS A 520 -19.40 0.44 -18.14
CA LYS A 520 -19.63 1.58 -19.05
C LYS A 520 -19.89 2.89 -18.29
N THR A 521 -20.64 2.83 -17.20
CA THR A 521 -21.08 3.99 -16.40
C THR A 521 -20.31 4.11 -15.09
N GLY A 522 -19.96 2.99 -14.45
CA GLY A 522 -19.27 2.99 -13.15
C GLY A 522 -17.74 3.07 -13.27
N GLY A 523 -17.18 2.68 -14.41
CA GLY A 523 -15.73 2.58 -14.60
C GLY A 523 -15.08 1.70 -13.54
N ILE A 524 -14.01 2.19 -12.92
CA ILE A 524 -13.30 1.48 -11.85
C ILE A 524 -14.11 1.33 -10.56
N ARG A 525 -15.22 2.07 -10.42
CA ARG A 525 -16.15 1.99 -9.27
C ARG A 525 -17.33 1.07 -9.54
N ALA A 526 -17.37 0.39 -10.69
CA ALA A 526 -18.45 -0.54 -10.99
C ALA A 526 -18.46 -1.70 -9.97
N GLU A 527 -19.65 -2.01 -9.46
CA GLU A 527 -19.86 -3.02 -8.42
C GLU A 527 -20.26 -4.35 -9.04
N ALA A 528 -19.80 -5.46 -8.46
CA ALA A 528 -20.09 -6.78 -8.98
C ALA A 528 -21.46 -7.24 -8.50
N GLN A 529 -22.28 -7.77 -9.40
CA GLN A 529 -23.60 -8.30 -9.08
C GLN A 529 -23.54 -9.83 -8.92
N ASP A 530 -24.40 -10.36 -8.05
CA ASP A 530 -24.59 -11.80 -7.95
C ASP A 530 -25.12 -12.35 -9.27
N VAL A 531 -24.53 -13.47 -9.71
CA VAL A 531 -24.94 -14.17 -10.92
C VAL A 531 -25.12 -15.65 -10.65
N LYS A 532 -25.94 -16.33 -11.47
CA LYS A 532 -26.33 -17.74 -11.28
C LYS A 532 -25.84 -18.65 -12.40
N GLY A 533 -25.47 -18.09 -13.54
CA GLY A 533 -24.97 -18.84 -14.68
C GLY A 533 -23.53 -19.32 -14.48
N ILE A 534 -23.14 -20.32 -15.26
CA ILE A 534 -21.79 -20.88 -15.34
C ILE A 534 -21.42 -20.94 -16.82
N ASP A 535 -20.26 -20.37 -17.15
CA ASP A 535 -19.66 -20.41 -18.48
C ASP A 535 -18.36 -21.21 -18.39
N THR A 536 -18.36 -22.40 -18.98
CA THR A 536 -17.19 -23.28 -19.05
C THR A 536 -16.77 -23.44 -20.48
N ARG A 537 -15.48 -23.27 -20.75
CA ARG A 537 -14.87 -23.47 -22.06
C ARG A 537 -13.99 -24.69 -22.01
N ILE A 538 -14.23 -25.63 -22.92
CA ILE A 538 -13.39 -26.80 -23.11
C ILE A 538 -12.66 -26.70 -24.44
N LYS A 539 -11.42 -27.19 -24.49
CA LYS A 539 -10.56 -27.22 -25.68
C LYS A 539 -10.33 -28.67 -26.07
N TYR A 540 -10.57 -29.01 -27.34
CA TYR A 540 -10.37 -30.36 -27.85
C TYR A 540 -8.89 -30.70 -27.83
N ASP A 541 -8.58 -31.90 -27.32
CA ASP A 541 -7.23 -32.46 -27.26
C ASP A 541 -7.32 -33.98 -27.45
N SER A 542 -6.96 -34.44 -28.65
CA SER A 542 -7.07 -35.84 -29.04
C SER A 542 -6.15 -36.78 -28.26
N SER A 543 -5.14 -36.26 -27.56
CA SER A 543 -4.23 -37.06 -26.74
C SER A 543 -4.80 -37.43 -25.35
N ARG A 544 -5.99 -36.91 -25.01
CA ARG A 544 -6.62 -37.06 -23.70
C ARG A 544 -7.81 -38.02 -23.72
N ASN A 545 -8.16 -38.51 -22.53
CA ASN A 545 -9.35 -39.31 -22.31
C ASN A 545 -10.08 -38.82 -21.05
N PRO A 546 -11.24 -38.13 -21.17
CA PRO A 546 -11.91 -37.75 -22.42
C PRO A 546 -11.10 -36.73 -23.25
N PRO A 547 -11.34 -36.60 -24.58
CA PRO A 547 -10.47 -35.87 -25.52
C PRO A 547 -10.66 -34.35 -25.49
N PHE A 548 -10.64 -33.74 -24.31
CA PHE A 548 -10.68 -32.29 -24.15
C PHE A 548 -9.95 -31.88 -22.87
N THR A 549 -9.76 -30.59 -22.64
CA THR A 549 -9.31 -30.00 -21.37
C THR A 549 -10.24 -28.84 -21.01
N VAL A 550 -10.55 -28.64 -19.73
CA VAL A 550 -11.19 -27.38 -19.31
C VAL A 550 -10.18 -26.25 -19.47
N MET A 551 -10.45 -25.28 -20.32
CA MET A 551 -9.57 -24.12 -20.54
C MET A 551 -9.87 -23.02 -19.51
N THR A 552 -11.15 -22.80 -19.23
CA THR A 552 -11.57 -21.86 -18.20
C THR A 552 -13.01 -22.12 -17.79
N SER A 553 -13.36 -21.75 -16.58
CA SER A 553 -14.71 -21.75 -16.05
C SER A 553 -14.92 -20.48 -15.24
N MET A 554 -16.10 -19.88 -15.34
CA MET A 554 -16.39 -18.61 -14.68
C MET A 554 -17.88 -18.43 -14.42
N PRO A 555 -18.27 -17.68 -13.38
CA PRO A 555 -19.66 -17.26 -13.21
C PRO A 555 -20.11 -16.40 -14.40
N SER A 556 -21.35 -16.60 -14.84
CA SER A 556 -21.96 -15.82 -15.93
C SER A 556 -23.36 -15.38 -15.54
N LYS A 557 -23.86 -14.36 -16.24
CA LYS A 557 -25.25 -13.90 -16.08
C LYS A 557 -26.23 -15.00 -16.47
#